data_AF-A0A173ZDG9-F1
#
_entry.id   AF-A0A173ZDG9-F1
#
_cell.length_a   1.000
_cell.length_b   1.000
_cell.length_c   1.000
_cell.angle_alpha   90.00
_cell.angle_beta   90.00
_cell.angle_gamma   90.00
#
_symmetry.space_group_name_H-M   'P 1'
#
loop_
_entity.id
_entity.type
_entity.pdbx_description
1 polymer ?
#
loop_
_entity_poly.entity_id
_entity_poly.type
_entity_poly.pdbx_seq_one_letter_code
_entity_poly.pdbx_strand_id
1 'polypeptide(L)'
;MSIEQLELILSDTYQMDVSFPAIFGHRKEFMQSSYSIWSVNELLEYVSSELYPKNNASIAEIEEIVGCFKCMMSKYYHMRQDTQLMFSIAINLADNVLDILRAME
;
A
#
# COMPACT_ATOMS: atom_id res chain seq x y z
N MET A 1 15.29 -1.92 -8.57
CA MET A 1 14.64 -2.29 -7.32
C MET A 1 13.89 -3.60 -7.51
N SER A 2 14.08 -4.57 -6.62
CA SER A 2 13.32 -5.82 -6.62
C SER A 2 12.02 -5.71 -5.81
N ILE A 3 11.09 -6.63 -6.01
CA ILE A 3 9.84 -6.68 -5.25
C ILE A 3 10.13 -6.88 -3.76
N GLU A 4 11.12 -7.70 -3.40
CA GLU A 4 11.52 -7.93 -2.01
C GLU A 4 12.10 -6.67 -1.36
N GLN A 5 12.82 -5.84 -2.12
CA GLN A 5 13.30 -4.54 -1.62
C GLN A 5 12.13 -3.57 -1.35
N LEU A 6 11.13 -3.57 -2.23
CA LEU A 6 9.92 -2.78 -2.03
C LEU A 6 9.16 -3.29 -0.79
N GLU A 7 8.97 -4.60 -0.66
CA GLU A 7 8.32 -5.23 0.51
C GLU A 7 9.01 -4.86 1.83
N LEU A 8 10.34 -4.84 1.86
CA LEU A 8 11.10 -4.42 3.05
C LEU A 8 10.82 -2.96 3.43
N ILE A 9 10.80 -2.04 2.45
CA ILE A 9 10.48 -0.62 2.69
C ILE A 9 9.06 -0.47 3.26
N LEU A 10 8.11 -1.26 2.75
CA LEU A 10 6.71 -1.18 3.18
C LEU A 10 6.47 -1.83 4.55
N SER A 11 7.10 -2.97 4.81
CA SER A 11 6.94 -3.71 6.07
C SER A 11 7.42 -2.88 7.26
N ASP A 12 8.60 -2.25 7.17
CA ASP A 12 9.13 -1.40 8.23
C ASP A 12 8.25 -0.16 8.52
N THR A 13 7.54 0.33 7.50
CA THR A 13 6.78 1.58 7.59
C THR A 13 5.31 1.36 8.00
N TYR A 14 4.70 0.25 7.57
CA TYR A 14 3.24 0.04 7.66
C TYR A 14 2.80 -1.22 8.40
N GLN A 15 3.72 -2.17 8.63
CA GLN A 15 3.46 -3.35 9.44
C GLN A 15 4.06 -3.15 10.83
N MET A 16 3.32 -2.44 11.70
CA MET A 16 3.70 -2.33 13.12
C MET A 16 3.54 -3.67 13.85
N ASP A 17 4.31 -3.87 14.94
CA ASP A 17 4.08 -4.93 15.93
C ASP A 17 2.77 -4.68 16.68
N VAL A 18 1.66 -5.06 16.04
CA VAL A 18 0.33 -4.84 16.58
C VAL A 18 0.01 -5.91 17.63
N SER A 19 0.06 -5.55 18.92
CA SER A 19 -0.50 -6.39 20.00
C SER A 19 -1.89 -5.88 20.41
N PHE A 20 -2.93 -6.72 20.25
CA PHE A 20 -4.30 -6.34 20.66
C PHE A 20 -5.08 -7.50 21.33
N PRO A 21 -5.28 -7.43 22.67
CA PRO A 21 -6.39 -8.11 23.34
C PRO A 21 -7.10 -7.19 24.36
N ALA A 22 -8.33 -7.41 24.83
CA ALA A 22 -9.51 -8.08 24.28
C ALA A 22 -10.67 -7.06 24.48
N ILE A 23 -11.88 -7.31 23.99
CA ILE A 23 -13.07 -6.44 24.19
C ILE A 23 -13.19 -5.19 23.26
N PHE A 24 -12.28 -4.98 22.29
CA PHE A 24 -12.45 -4.01 21.18
C PHE A 24 -12.72 -2.53 21.55
N GLY A 25 -12.11 -2.01 22.62
CA GLY A 25 -12.14 -0.58 22.97
C GLY A 25 -11.60 0.36 21.87
N HIS A 26 -10.93 -0.19 20.85
CA HIS A 26 -10.19 0.54 19.81
C HIS A 26 -10.60 0.11 18.37
N ARG A 27 -11.90 -0.06 18.10
CA ARG A 27 -12.38 -0.54 16.76
C ARG A 27 -11.87 0.27 15.57
N LYS A 28 -11.75 1.60 15.71
CA LYS A 28 -11.29 2.46 14.60
C LYS A 28 -9.81 2.24 14.30
N GLU A 29 -8.97 2.19 15.33
CA GLU A 29 -7.54 1.91 15.20
C GLU A 29 -7.32 0.51 14.63
N PHE A 30 -8.08 -0.49 15.11
CA PHE A 30 -8.07 -1.83 14.54
C PHE A 30 -8.41 -1.84 13.04
N MET A 31 -9.47 -1.15 12.62
CA MET A 31 -9.83 -1.03 11.20
C MET A 31 -8.73 -0.32 10.40
N GLN A 32 -8.15 0.77 10.92
CA GLN A 32 -7.06 1.49 10.26
C GLN A 32 -5.83 0.60 10.09
N SER A 33 -5.39 -0.10 11.13
CA SER A 33 -4.27 -1.06 11.05
C SER A 33 -4.57 -2.20 10.08
N SER A 34 -5.80 -2.75 10.10
CA SER A 34 -6.21 -3.81 9.18
C SER A 34 -6.15 -3.34 7.72
N TYR A 35 -6.62 -2.13 7.43
CA TYR A 35 -6.57 -1.57 6.08
C TYR A 35 -5.16 -1.15 5.66
N SER A 36 -4.30 -0.75 6.60
CA SER A 36 -2.88 -0.49 6.33
C SER A 36 -2.21 -1.78 5.84
N ILE A 37 -2.35 -2.87 6.58
CA ILE A 37 -1.81 -4.19 6.21
C ILE A 37 -2.39 -4.65 4.88
N TRP A 38 -3.71 -4.55 4.69
CA TRP A 38 -4.34 -4.90 3.42
C TRP A 38 -3.76 -4.09 2.26
N SER A 39 -3.60 -2.78 2.42
CA SER A 39 -3.14 -1.91 1.34
C SER A 39 -1.70 -2.20 0.91
N VAL A 40 -0.83 -2.62 1.84
CA VAL A 40 0.54 -3.06 1.54
C VAL A 40 0.52 -4.32 0.67
N ASN A 41 -0.27 -5.32 1.09
CA ASN A 41 -0.37 -6.58 0.35
C ASN A 41 -0.95 -6.35 -1.05
N GLU A 42 -2.00 -5.55 -1.15
CA GLU A 42 -2.64 -5.21 -2.43
C GLU A 42 -1.67 -4.49 -3.38
N LEU A 43 -0.87 -3.54 -2.85
CA LEU A 43 0.14 -2.84 -3.65
C LEU A 43 1.23 -3.78 -4.15
N LEU A 44 1.75 -4.66 -3.28
CA LEU A 44 2.78 -5.63 -3.65
C LEU A 44 2.28 -6.64 -4.69
N GLU A 45 1.05 -7.12 -4.54
CA GLU A 45 0.42 -8.02 -5.52
C GLU A 45 0.22 -7.31 -6.86
N TYR A 46 -0.26 -6.06 -6.84
CA TYR A 46 -0.43 -5.25 -8.04
C TYR A 46 0.89 -5.04 -8.77
N VAL A 47 1.94 -4.61 -8.06
CA VAL A 47 3.29 -4.41 -8.64
C VAL A 47 3.84 -5.72 -9.19
N SER A 48 3.70 -6.83 -8.45
CA SER A 48 4.16 -8.14 -8.90
C SER A 48 3.45 -8.60 -10.18
N SER A 49 2.14 -8.35 -10.27
CA SER A 49 1.33 -8.68 -11.46
C SER A 49 1.75 -7.85 -12.68
N GLU A 50 1.96 -6.55 -12.52
CA GLU A 50 2.36 -5.66 -13.63
C GLU A 50 3.80 -5.93 -14.10
N LEU A 51 4.69 -6.41 -13.22
CA LEU A 51 6.07 -6.73 -13.58
C LEU A 51 6.26 -8.12 -14.20
N TYR A 52 5.30 -9.03 -14.06
CA TYR A 52 5.43 -10.40 -14.54
C TYR A 52 5.82 -10.46 -16.04
N PRO A 53 6.81 -11.30 -16.44
CA PRO A 53 7.49 -12.33 -15.65
C PRO A 53 8.77 -11.86 -14.93
N LYS A 54 9.06 -10.55 -14.92
CA LYS A 54 10.21 -10.00 -14.20
C LYS A 54 9.90 -9.91 -12.71
N ASN A 55 10.95 -9.89 -11.89
CA ASN A 55 10.88 -9.67 -10.44
C ASN A 55 11.62 -8.40 -9.98
N ASN A 56 12.10 -7.61 -10.94
CA ASN A 56 12.80 -6.35 -10.70
C ASN A 56 12.54 -5.37 -11.83
N ALA A 57 12.64 -4.09 -11.50
CA ALA A 57 12.47 -2.97 -12.42
C ALA A 57 13.30 -1.76 -11.96
N SER A 58 13.43 -0.75 -12.81
CA SER A 58 13.96 0.55 -12.42
C SER A 58 13.04 1.26 -11.42
N ILE A 59 13.57 2.23 -10.67
CA ILE A 59 12.75 3.03 -9.73
C ILE A 59 11.62 3.75 -10.49
N ALA A 60 11.93 4.35 -11.65
CA ALA A 60 10.95 5.02 -12.50
C ALA A 60 9.81 4.10 -12.98
N GLU A 61 10.12 2.86 -13.38
CA GLU A 61 9.09 1.87 -13.75
C GLU A 61 8.19 1.52 -12.55
N ILE A 62 8.77 1.33 -11.36
CA ILE A 62 7.96 1.08 -10.15
C ILE A 62 7.11 2.31 -9.80
N GLU A 63 7.65 3.53 -9.94
CA GLU A 63 6.90 4.77 -9.71
C GLU A 63 5.65 4.85 -10.61
N GLU A 64 5.79 4.53 -11.90
CA GLU A 64 4.67 4.51 -12.84
C GLU A 64 3.59 3.49 -12.42
N ILE A 65 3.99 2.28 -12.03
CA ILE A 65 3.07 1.23 -11.59
C ILE A 65 2.35 1.65 -10.29
N VAL A 66 3.06 2.20 -9.30
CA VAL A 66 2.47 2.71 -8.05
C VAL A 66 1.51 3.89 -8.34
N GLY A 67 1.83 4.73 -9.33
CA GLY A 67 0.95 5.79 -9.82
C GLY A 67 -0.36 5.24 -10.40
N CYS A 68 -0.29 4.17 -11.20
CA CYS A 68 -1.46 3.47 -11.74
C CYS A 68 -2.32 2.86 -10.62
N PHE A 69 -1.70 2.23 -9.62
CA PHE A 69 -2.37 1.71 -8.43
C PHE A 69 -3.14 2.82 -7.70
N LYS A 70 -2.48 3.97 -7.43
CA LYS A 70 -3.12 5.12 -6.78
C LYS A 70 -4.35 5.60 -7.56
N CYS A 71 -4.24 5.69 -8.89
CA CYS A 71 -5.36 6.09 -9.76
C CYS A 71 -6.52 5.10 -9.66
N MET A 72 -6.24 3.81 -9.57
CA MET A 72 -7.25 2.77 -9.40
C MET A 72 -7.95 2.88 -8.04
N MET A 73 -7.19 3.00 -6.94
CA MET A 73 -7.76 3.16 -5.60
C MET A 73 -8.59 4.45 -5.47
N SER A 74 -8.15 5.52 -6.14
CA SER A 74 -8.91 6.78 -6.22
C SER A 74 -10.26 6.59 -6.91
N LYS A 75 -10.35 5.75 -7.96
CA LYS A 75 -11.65 5.44 -8.58
C LYS A 75 -12.57 4.71 -7.60
N TYR A 76 -12.06 3.68 -6.92
CA TYR A 76 -12.85 2.90 -5.98
C TYR A 76 -13.30 3.69 -4.75
N TYR A 77 -12.47 4.61 -4.26
CA TYR A 77 -12.82 5.55 -3.19
C TYR A 77 -14.14 6.30 -3.46
N HIS A 78 -14.38 6.68 -4.72
CA HIS A 78 -15.58 7.43 -5.11
C HIS A 78 -16.81 6.54 -5.36
N MET A 79 -16.66 5.21 -5.42
CA MET A 79 -17.76 4.30 -5.78
C MET A 79 -18.67 3.94 -4.60
N ARG A 80 -18.12 3.80 -3.38
CA ARG A 80 -18.84 3.28 -2.22
C ARG A 80 -18.38 3.93 -0.91
N GLN A 81 -19.33 4.49 -0.16
CA GLN A 81 -19.04 5.20 1.10
C GLN A 81 -18.57 4.27 2.23
N ASP A 82 -19.05 3.03 2.26
CA ASP A 82 -18.71 2.01 3.27
C ASP A 82 -17.25 1.53 3.18
N THR A 83 -16.62 1.67 2.02
CA THR A 83 -15.22 1.26 1.77
C THR A 83 -14.26 2.44 1.60
N GLN A 84 -14.73 3.68 1.77
CA GLN A 84 -13.90 4.88 1.60
C GLN A 84 -12.66 4.90 2.49
N LEU A 85 -12.77 4.44 3.74
CA LEU A 85 -11.61 4.42 4.65
C LEU A 85 -10.50 3.51 4.11
N MET A 86 -10.86 2.31 3.65
CA MET A 86 -9.95 1.33 3.08
C MET A 86 -9.19 1.90 1.88
N PHE A 87 -9.91 2.50 0.92
CA PHE A 87 -9.27 3.11 -0.25
C PHE A 87 -8.49 4.38 0.07
N SER A 88 -8.92 5.19 1.04
CA SER A 88 -8.15 6.36 1.46
C SER A 88 -6.79 5.98 2.06
N ILE A 89 -6.74 4.88 2.81
CA ILE A 89 -5.49 4.36 3.37
C ILE A 89 -4.57 3.87 2.26
N ALA A 90 -5.10 3.13 1.26
CA ALA A 90 -4.31 2.70 0.11
C ALA A 90 -3.80 3.86 -0.76
N ILE A 91 -4.57 4.93 -0.92
CA ILE A 91 -4.13 6.15 -1.63
C ILE A 91 -2.98 6.82 -0.88
N ASN A 92 -3.11 6.98 0.44
CA ASN A 92 -2.06 7.58 1.27
C ASN A 92 -0.79 6.73 1.29
N LEU A 93 -0.93 5.40 1.35
CA LEU A 93 0.19 4.47 1.20
C LEU A 93 0.91 4.73 -0.13
N ALA A 94 0.17 4.74 -1.24
CA ALA A 94 0.76 4.95 -2.56
C ALA A 94 1.47 6.30 -2.68
N ASP A 95 0.90 7.37 -2.11
CA ASP A 95 1.55 8.68 -2.07
C ASP A 95 2.90 8.65 -1.34
N ASN A 96 2.92 8.07 -0.14
CA ASN A 96 4.15 7.96 0.63
C ASN A 96 5.21 7.10 -0.08
N VAL A 97 4.79 6.03 -0.77
CA VAL A 97 5.70 5.18 -1.55
C VAL A 97 6.28 5.96 -2.73
N LEU A 98 5.47 6.73 -3.45
CA LEU A 98 5.95 7.59 -4.53
C LEU A 98 6.97 8.61 -4.02
N ASP A 99 6.73 9.21 -2.85
CA ASP A 99 7.67 10.16 -2.24
C ASP A 99 9.00 9.47 -1.86
N ILE A 100 8.95 8.25 -1.32
CA ILE A 100 10.15 7.45 -1.03
C ILE A 100 10.91 7.14 -2.32
N LEU A 101 10.23 6.64 -3.35
CA LEU A 101 10.85 6.27 -4.62
C LEU A 101 11.56 7.46 -5.28
N ARG A 102 10.93 8.63 -5.30
CA ARG A 102 11.52 9.87 -5.81
C ARG A 102 12.71 10.36 -4.99
N ALA A 103 12.71 10.11 -3.68
CA ALA A 103 13.85 10.44 -2.82
C ALA A 103 15.05 9.48 -2.99
N MET A 104 14.85 8.34 -3.66
CA MET A 104 15.90 7.35 -3.96
C MET A 104 16.58 7.57 -5.32
N GLU A 105 16.07 8.49 -6.16
CA GLU A 105 16.74 8.96 -7.39
C GLU A 105 17.96 9.84 -7.09
#